data_AF-A0A060XA73-F1
#
_entry.id   AF-A0A060XA73-F1
#
_cell.length_a   1.000
_cell.length_b   1.000
_cell.length_c   1.000
_cell.angle_alpha   90.00
_cell.angle_beta   90.00
_cell.angle_gamma   90.00
#
_symmetry.space_group_name_H-M   'P 1'
#
loop_
_entity.id
_entity.type
_entity.pdbx_description
1 polymer ?
#
loop_
_entity_poly.entity_id
_entity_poly.type
_entity_poly.pdbx_seq_one_letter_code
_entity_poly.pdbx_strand_id
1 'polypeptide(L)'
;MARQDQVLLLEPQHELKFRGPFSDVVNTTLKLANPTDRNVCFKVKTTAPRRYCVRPNSGVLDAGTSINVSVMLQPFDYDPNEKSKHKFMVQSMLAPPEMTDMEGVWKEAKPEELMDSKLRCVFELPAENEKTHVILEGKQGERE
;
A
#
# COMPACT_ATOMS: atom_id res chain seq x y z
N MET A 1 13.07 -1.03 23.49
CA MET A 1 11.60 -1.07 23.37
C MET A 1 11.29 -1.54 21.96
N ALA A 2 10.77 -2.76 21.83
CA ALA A 2 10.48 -3.37 20.55
C ALA A 2 9.13 -2.86 20.05
N ARG A 3 9.08 -2.36 18.81
CA ARG A 3 7.80 -2.08 18.14
C ARG A 3 7.07 -3.40 17.94
N GLN A 4 5.74 -3.39 18.03
CA GLN A 4 4.95 -4.57 17.70
C GLN A 4 5.18 -4.98 16.24
N ASP A 5 5.20 -6.29 16.01
CA ASP A 5 5.29 -6.84 14.66
C ASP A 5 4.00 -6.50 13.89
N GLN A 6 4.14 -6.26 12.58
CA GLN A 6 3.02 -5.85 11.74
C GLN A 6 1.98 -6.97 11.65
N VAL A 7 0.77 -6.72 12.16
CA VAL A 7 -0.33 -7.70 12.06
C VAL A 7 -0.89 -7.83 10.64
N LEU A 8 -0.78 -6.77 9.84
CA LEU A 8 -1.23 -6.77 8.45
C LEU A 8 -0.25 -7.55 7.57
N LEU A 9 -0.81 -8.43 6.75
CA LEU A 9 -0.08 -9.10 5.68
C LEU A 9 -0.06 -8.21 4.44
N LEU A 10 1.14 -7.82 4.03
CA LEU A 10 1.36 -6.99 2.84
C LEU A 10 1.73 -7.88 1.67
N GLU A 11 1.00 -7.80 0.57
CA GLU A 11 1.39 -8.45 -0.68
C GLU A 11 1.52 -7.38 -1.77
N PRO A 12 2.73 -7.09 -2.26
CA PRO A 12 4.05 -7.65 -1.90
C PRO A 12 4.61 -7.18 -0.52
N GLN A 13 5.43 -8.01 0.15
CA GLN A 13 5.89 -7.76 1.53
C GLN A 13 7.05 -6.75 1.65
N HIS A 14 8.00 -6.76 0.73
CA HIS A 14 9.26 -6.02 0.88
C HIS A 14 9.50 -4.95 -0.19
N GLU A 15 8.93 -5.14 -1.38
CA GLU A 15 9.18 -4.28 -2.52
C GLU A 15 7.96 -4.12 -3.42
N LEU A 16 7.71 -2.89 -3.85
CA LEU A 16 6.70 -2.54 -4.84
C LEU A 16 7.38 -2.28 -6.17
N LYS A 17 7.06 -3.14 -7.15
CA LYS A 17 7.59 -3.04 -8.51
C LYS A 17 6.68 -2.14 -9.34
N PHE A 18 7.28 -1.13 -9.96
CA PHE A 18 6.64 -0.23 -10.92
C PHE A 18 7.24 -0.55 -12.28
N ARG A 19 6.43 -1.16 -13.15
CA ARG A 19 6.83 -1.47 -14.52
C ARG A 19 6.55 -0.26 -15.40
N GLY A 20 7.59 0.24 -16.07
CA GLY A 20 7.47 1.34 -17.02
C GLY A 20 6.64 0.99 -18.26
N PRO A 21 6.47 1.94 -19.19
CA PRO A 21 7.19 3.21 -19.30
C PRO A 21 6.82 4.23 -18.20
N PHE A 22 7.81 4.97 -17.68
CA PHE A 22 7.59 6.05 -16.68
C PHE A 22 7.20 7.39 -17.32
N SER A 23 7.02 7.40 -18.65
CA SER A 23 6.41 8.51 -19.39
C SER A 23 4.91 8.62 -19.16
N ASP A 24 4.27 7.55 -18.68
CA ASP A 24 2.84 7.48 -18.38
C ASP A 24 2.60 7.12 -16.91
N VAL A 25 1.33 7.20 -16.50
CA VAL A 25 0.94 6.81 -15.14
C VAL A 25 1.08 5.30 -14.96
N VAL A 26 1.97 4.89 -14.06
CA VAL A 26 2.15 3.47 -13.71
C VAL A 26 1.30 3.14 -12.50
N ASN A 27 0.44 2.12 -12.60
CA ASN A 27 -0.33 1.62 -11.48
C ASN A 27 0.29 0.33 -10.92
N THR A 28 0.36 0.26 -9.59
CA THR A 28 0.73 -0.94 -8.84
C THR A 28 -0.27 -1.13 -7.72
N THR A 29 -0.67 -2.38 -7.48
CA THR A 29 -1.59 -2.70 -6.38
C THR A 29 -0.82 -3.30 -5.21
N LEU A 30 -1.02 -2.73 -4.02
CA LEU A 30 -0.56 -3.26 -2.75
C LEU A 30 -1.75 -3.85 -2.01
N LYS A 31 -1.78 -5.15 -1.81
CA LYS A 31 -2.82 -5.80 -1.03
C LYS A 31 -2.43 -5.82 0.44
N LEU A 32 -3.33 -5.37 1.30
CA LEU A 32 -3.23 -5.46 2.75
C LEU A 32 -4.29 -6.45 3.21
N ALA A 33 -3.91 -7.50 3.92
CA ALA A 33 -4.83 -8.45 4.52
C ALA A 33 -4.70 -8.42 6.04
N ASN A 34 -5.84 -8.45 6.72
CA ASN A 34 -5.93 -8.47 8.18
C ASN A 34 -6.31 -9.88 8.62
N PRO A 35 -5.34 -10.70 9.06
CA PRO A 35 -5.63 -12.03 9.59
C PRO A 35 -6.18 -12.01 11.02
N THR A 36 -6.33 -10.84 11.65
CA THR A 36 -6.77 -10.73 13.04
C THR A 36 -8.29 -10.65 13.15
N ASP A 37 -8.81 -10.98 14.33
CA ASP A 37 -10.23 -10.85 14.70
C ASP A 37 -10.62 -9.42 15.14
N ARG A 38 -9.76 -8.43 14.91
CA ARG A 38 -10.02 -7.03 15.29
C ARG A 38 -9.81 -6.12 14.10
N ASN A 39 -10.48 -4.98 14.12
CA ASN A 39 -10.31 -3.96 13.10
C ASN A 39 -8.92 -3.33 13.24
N VAL A 40 -8.26 -3.05 12.11
CA VAL A 40 -6.91 -2.51 12.07
C VAL A 40 -6.91 -1.25 11.21
N CYS A 41 -6.55 -0.12 11.80
CA CYS A 41 -6.34 1.13 11.08
C CYS A 41 -5.03 1.04 10.32
N PHE A 42 -5.01 1.46 9.05
CA PHE A 42 -3.80 1.57 8.27
C PHE A 42 -3.65 2.97 7.67
N LYS A 43 -2.39 3.39 7.49
CA LYS A 43 -2.00 4.66 6.90
C LYS A 43 -0.75 4.47 6.06
N VAL A 44 -0.87 4.79 4.78
CA VAL A 44 0.22 4.69 3.83
C VAL A 44 0.94 6.03 3.73
N LYS A 45 2.23 6.01 4.02
CA LYS A 45 3.15 7.15 3.91
C LYS A 45 4.19 6.82 2.84
N THR A 46 4.61 7.83 2.10
CA THR A 46 5.68 7.70 1.08
C THR A 46 6.67 8.84 1.22
N THR A 47 7.91 8.61 0.85
CA THR A 47 8.95 9.66 0.79
C THR A 47 8.73 10.65 -0.36
N ALA A 48 7.86 10.34 -1.33
CA ALA A 48 7.61 11.16 -2.50
C ALA A 48 6.10 11.38 -2.76
N PRO A 49 5.34 12.02 -1.84
CA PRO A 49 3.90 12.17 -1.97
C PRO A 49 3.46 13.00 -3.18
N ARG A 50 4.35 13.84 -3.74
CA ARG A 50 4.10 14.58 -4.97
C ARG A 50 4.08 13.69 -6.23
N ARG A 51 4.79 12.57 -6.22
CA ARG A 51 4.92 11.65 -7.35
C ARG A 51 3.96 10.47 -7.29
N TYR A 52 3.44 10.14 -6.10
CA TYR A 52 2.58 8.99 -5.91
C TYR A 52 1.18 9.40 -5.47
N CYS A 53 0.18 8.96 -6.23
CA CYS A 53 -1.22 8.97 -5.82
C CYS A 53 -1.57 7.61 -5.23
N VAL A 54 -1.89 7.57 -3.93
CA VAL A 54 -2.28 6.35 -3.22
C VAL A 54 -3.78 6.41 -2.91
N ARG A 55 -4.53 5.40 -3.33
CA ARG A 55 -5.94 5.23 -2.97
C ARG A 55 -6.26 3.80 -2.57
N PRO A 56 -6.88 3.58 -1.40
CA PRO A 56 -7.00 4.51 -0.27
C PRO A 56 -5.64 4.80 0.39
N ASN A 57 -5.39 6.06 0.82
CA ASN A 57 -4.15 6.43 1.53
C ASN A 57 -4.21 6.10 3.03
N SER A 58 -5.42 6.04 3.59
CA SER A 58 -5.69 5.62 4.96
C SER A 58 -7.06 4.96 5.00
N GLY A 59 -7.28 4.09 5.98
CA GLY A 59 -8.56 3.46 6.20
C GLY A 59 -8.53 2.52 7.40
N VAL A 60 -9.64 1.82 7.58
CA VAL A 60 -9.79 0.77 8.58
C VAL A 60 -10.03 -0.53 7.83
N LEU A 61 -9.30 -1.58 8.21
CA LEU A 61 -9.46 -2.93 7.74
C LEU A 61 -10.26 -3.72 8.77
N ASP A 62 -11.34 -4.36 8.34
CA ASP A 62 -12.15 -5.17 9.23
C ASP A 62 -11.47 -6.52 9.53
N ALA A 63 -11.93 -7.19 10.58
CA ALA A 63 -11.40 -8.49 10.99
C ALA A 63 -11.52 -9.52 9.85
N GLY A 64 -10.43 -10.22 9.54
CA GLY A 64 -10.40 -11.24 8.47
C GLY A 64 -10.56 -10.71 7.04
N THR A 65 -10.57 -9.38 6.83
CA THR A 65 -10.75 -8.78 5.50
C THR A 65 -9.43 -8.39 4.84
N SER A 66 -9.49 -8.08 3.54
CA SER A 66 -8.35 -7.54 2.81
C SER A 66 -8.77 -6.36 1.94
N ILE A 67 -7.83 -5.46 1.67
CA ILE A 67 -8.02 -4.29 0.80
C ILE A 67 -6.89 -4.18 -0.19
N ASN A 68 -7.22 -3.68 -1.37
CA ASN A 68 -6.28 -3.39 -2.43
C ASN A 68 -6.02 -1.88 -2.45
N VAL A 69 -4.81 -1.49 -2.08
CA VAL A 69 -4.32 -0.12 -2.18
C VAL A 69 -3.71 0.09 -3.55
N SER A 70 -4.35 0.91 -4.37
CA SER A 70 -3.82 1.32 -5.66
C SER A 70 -2.81 2.44 -5.48
N VAL A 71 -1.58 2.18 -5.91
CA VAL A 71 -0.47 3.13 -5.94
C VAL A 71 -0.23 3.52 -7.39
N MET A 72 -0.61 4.74 -7.74
CA MET A 72 -0.40 5.33 -9.07
C MET A 72 0.82 6.25 -9.01
N LEU A 73 1.88 5.87 -9.70
CA LEU A 73 3.05 6.69 -9.91
C LEU A 73 2.78 7.64 -11.09
N GLN A 74 2.86 8.93 -10.84
CA GLN A 74 2.75 9.96 -11.87
C GLN A 74 3.97 9.91 -12.81
N PRO A 75 3.78 10.27 -14.08
CA PRO A 75 4.87 10.28 -15.06
C PRO A 75 5.98 11.24 -14.63
N PHE A 76 7.22 10.82 -14.81
CA PHE A 76 8.39 11.62 -14.48
C PHE A 76 9.58 11.21 -15.35
N ASP A 77 10.53 12.13 -15.52
CA ASP A 77 11.81 11.83 -16.15
C ASP A 77 12.60 10.85 -15.28
N TYR A 78 12.52 9.57 -15.65
CA TYR A 78 13.26 8.51 -14.98
C TYR A 78 14.70 8.49 -15.48
N ASP A 79 15.63 8.88 -14.62
CA ASP A 79 17.05 8.74 -14.89
C ASP A 79 17.57 7.41 -14.30
N PRO A 80 18.08 6.47 -15.12
CA PRO A 80 18.60 5.18 -14.64
C PRO A 80 19.85 5.33 -13.75
N ASN A 81 20.55 6.47 -13.77
CA ASN A 81 21.64 6.78 -12.85
C ASN A 81 21.11 7.25 -11.49
N GLU A 82 19.91 7.85 -11.45
CA GLU A 82 19.18 8.07 -10.21
C GLU A 82 18.59 6.74 -9.73
N LYS A 83 19.33 6.06 -8.87
CA LYS A 83 18.77 4.99 -8.05
C LYS A 83 17.62 5.58 -7.23
N SER A 84 16.41 5.44 -7.74
CA SER A 84 15.22 5.98 -7.11
C SER A 84 15.02 5.30 -5.75
N LYS A 85 15.35 6.01 -4.66
CA LYS A 85 15.28 5.52 -3.26
C LYS A 85 13.90 5.72 -2.64
N HIS A 86 12.83 5.62 -3.44
CA HIS A 86 11.49 5.80 -2.90
C HIS A 86 11.14 4.67 -1.94
N LYS A 87 10.56 5.05 -0.81
CA LYS A 87 10.13 4.12 0.23
C LYS A 87 8.67 4.38 0.56
N PHE A 88 7.92 3.30 0.64
CA PHE A 88 6.58 3.28 1.20
C PHE A 88 6.65 2.76 2.62
N MET A 89 5.81 3.31 3.47
CA MET A 89 5.65 2.93 4.85
C MET A 89 4.17 2.76 5.11
N VAL A 90 3.75 1.53 5.38
CA VAL A 90 2.40 1.22 5.84
C VAL A 90 2.45 1.20 7.35
N GLN A 91 1.91 2.24 7.95
CA GLN A 91 1.71 2.32 9.38
C GLN A 91 0.36 1.68 9.71
N SER A 92 0.31 0.77 10.67
CA SER A 92 -0.93 0.16 11.13
C SER A 92 -1.04 0.19 12.65
N MET A 93 -2.26 0.04 13.14
CA MET A 93 -2.56 -0.08 14.56
C MET A 93 -3.91 -0.76 14.76
N LEU A 94 -4.09 -1.43 15.89
CA LEU A 94 -5.39 -1.97 16.26
C LEU A 94 -6.40 -0.83 16.45
N ALA A 95 -7.55 -0.92 15.79
CA ALA A 95 -8.63 0.04 15.96
C ALA A 95 -9.21 -0.11 17.38
N PRO A 96 -9.28 0.97 18.16
CA PRO A 96 -9.93 0.93 19.47
C PRO A 96 -11.44 0.70 19.30
N PRO A 97 -12.10 -0.01 20.23
CA PRO A 97 -13.53 -0.28 20.15
C PRO A 97 -14.39 1.00 20.18
N GLU A 98 -13.88 2.09 20.74
CA GLU A 98 -14.53 3.41 20.81
C GLU A 98 -14.09 4.36 19.66
N MET A 99 -13.59 3.81 18.55
CA MET A 99 -13.14 4.59 17.41
C MET A 99 -14.27 5.43 16.81
N THR A 100 -14.31 6.70 17.22
CA THR A 100 -15.24 7.70 16.68
C THR A 100 -14.53 8.64 15.70
N ASP A 101 -13.23 8.86 15.88
CA ASP A 101 -12.42 9.77 15.06
C ASP A 101 -11.03 9.19 14.73
N MET A 102 -10.70 9.10 13.43
CA MET A 102 -9.40 8.57 12.98
C MET A 102 -8.23 9.44 13.44
N GLU A 103 -8.35 10.77 13.43
CA GLU A 103 -7.26 11.66 13.81
C GLU A 103 -6.95 11.59 15.31
N GLY A 104 -7.99 11.48 16.15
CA GLY A 104 -7.89 11.24 17.59
C GLY A 104 -7.15 9.94 17.88
N VAL A 105 -7.54 8.86 17.21
CA VAL A 105 -6.89 7.55 17.36
C VAL A 105 -5.39 7.63 17.04
N TRP A 106 -4.97 8.30 15.97
CA TRP A 106 -3.54 8.45 15.66
C TRP A 106 -2.79 9.37 16.64
N LYS A 107 -3.46 10.30 17.31
CA LYS A 107 -2.85 11.20 18.32
C LYS A 107 -2.71 10.52 19.68
N GLU A 108 -3.69 9.70 20.06
CA GLU A 108 -3.70 8.96 21.33
C GLU A 108 -2.89 7.66 21.23
N ALA A 109 -2.69 7.13 20.02
CA ALA A 109 -1.88 5.94 19.78
C ALA A 109 -0.48 6.09 20.35
N LYS A 110 -0.10 5.16 21.24
CA LYS A 110 1.26 5.09 21.75
C LYS A 110 2.19 4.58 20.64
N PRO A 111 3.44 5.07 20.57
CA PRO A 111 4.41 4.59 19.60
C PRO A 111 4.76 3.11 19.73
N GLU A 112 4.41 2.49 20.86
CA GLU A 112 4.57 1.06 21.14
C GLU A 112 3.47 0.20 20.48
N GLU A 113 2.29 0.76 20.25
CA GLU A 113 1.15 0.09 19.58
C GLU A 113 1.12 0.36 18.06
N LEU A 114 1.94 1.32 17.60
CA LEU A 114 2.12 1.60 16.19
C LEU A 114 3.02 0.54 15.56
N MET A 115 2.50 -0.10 14.53
CA MET A 115 3.23 -1.04 13.71
C MET A 115 3.62 -0.35 12.40
N ASP A 116 4.85 -0.54 11.92
CA ASP A 116 5.30 0.02 10.65
C ASP A 116 5.93 -1.04 9.75
N SER A 117 5.42 -1.13 8.52
CA SER A 117 6.01 -1.97 7.47
C SER A 117 6.56 -1.08 6.36
N LYS A 118 7.82 -1.32 5.98
CA LYS A 118 8.54 -0.51 4.99
C LYS A 118 8.73 -1.30 3.72
N LEU A 119 8.28 -0.73 2.60
CA LEU A 119 8.44 -1.29 1.27
C LEU A 119 9.38 -0.41 0.45
N ARG A 120 10.24 -1.04 -0.32
CA ARG A 120 11.13 -0.36 -1.28
C ARG A 120 10.44 -0.27 -2.64
N CYS A 121 10.52 0.86 -3.30
CA CYS A 121 10.09 0.93 -4.70
C CYS A 121 11.21 0.43 -5.60
N VAL A 122 10.86 -0.48 -6.50
CA VAL A 122 11.73 -0.95 -7.56
C VAL A 122 11.10 -0.50 -8.88
N PHE A 123 11.89 0.16 -9.70
CA PHE A 123 11.48 0.65 -11.01
C PHE A 123 12.07 -0.30 -12.04
N GLU A 124 11.21 -1.06 -12.70
CA GLU A 124 11.61 -1.96 -13.78
C GLU A 124 11.17 -1.32 -15.09
N LEU A 125 12.11 -1.04 -15.99
CA LEU A 125 11.76 -0.73 -17.37
C LEU A 125 11.35 -2.05 -18.05
N PRO A 126 10.26 -2.09 -18.81
CA PRO A 126 9.96 -3.28 -19.60
C PRO A 126 11.11 -3.48 -20.60
N ALA A 127 11.94 -4.50 -20.38
CA ALA A 127 12.52 -5.19 -21.52
C ALA A 127 11.33 -5.77 -22.31
N GLU A 128 11.35 -5.71 -23.63
CA GLU A 128 10.23 -5.96 -24.57
C GLU A 128 9.42 -7.29 -24.42
N ASN A 129 9.52 -8.06 -23.34
CA ASN A 129 9.20 -9.48 -23.34
C ASN A 129 8.33 -10.06 -22.20
N GLU A 130 7.54 -9.31 -21.44
CA GLU A 130 6.66 -9.95 -20.43
C GLU A 130 5.20 -9.49 -20.47
N LYS A 131 4.35 -10.41 -20.96
CA LYS A 131 2.91 -10.26 -21.11
C LYS A 131 2.26 -10.00 -19.75
N THR A 132 1.62 -8.85 -19.63
CA THR A 132 0.87 -8.42 -18.47
C THR A 132 -0.32 -9.36 -18.23
N HIS A 133 -0.24 -10.20 -17.19
CA HIS A 133 -1.43 -10.76 -16.54
C HIS A 133 -2.10 -9.63 -15.73
N VAL A 134 -2.79 -8.72 -16.43
CA VAL A 134 -3.83 -7.91 -15.79
C VAL A 134 -5.02 -8.83 -15.63
N ILE A 135 -5.21 -9.37 -14.42
CA ILE A 135 -6.46 -10.01 -14.04
C ILE A 135 -7.48 -8.88 -13.93
N LEU A 136 -8.20 -8.63 -15.02
CA LEU A 136 -9.46 -7.91 -14.99
C LEU A 136 -10.50 -8.89 -14.41
N GLU A 137 -10.73 -8.85 -13.10
CA GLU A 137 -12.02 -9.30 -12.57
C GLU A 137 -13.09 -8.30 -13.04
N GLY A 138 -13.57 -8.53 -14.26
CA GLY A 138 -14.78 -7.96 -14.82
C GLY A 138 -16.00 -8.68 -14.26
N LYS A 139 -16.89 -7.90 -13.68
CA LYS A 139 -18.15 -8.23 -13.00
C LYS A 139 -19.17 -9.03 -13.83
N GLN A 140 -20.04 -9.73 -13.09
CA GLN A 140 -21.47 -10.03 -13.35
C GLN A 140 -21.77 -10.85 -14.62
N GLY A 141 -22.44 -12.01 -14.58
CA GLY A 141 -23.68 -12.29 -13.87
C GLY A 141 -24.86 -11.83 -14.73
N GLU A 142 -25.29 -12.66 -15.68
CA GLU A 142 -26.66 -12.59 -16.23
C GLU A 142 -27.17 -14.02 -16.49
N ARG A 143 -28.33 -14.27 -15.90
CA ARG A 143 -29.18 -15.44 -16.14
C ARG A 143 -29.81 -15.28 -17.51
N GLU A 144 -29.98 -16.38 -18.24
CA GLU A 144 -31.23 -16.76 -18.94
C GLU A 144 -31.12 -18.21 -19.42
#